data_AF-A0A6B2GAM1-F1
#
_entry.id   AF-A0A6B2GAM1-F1
#
_cell.length_a   1.000
_cell.length_b   1.000
_cell.length_c   1.000
_cell.angle_alpha   90.00
_cell.angle_beta   90.00
_cell.angle_gamma   90.00
#
_symmetry.space_group_name_H-M   'P 1'
#
loop_
_entity.id
_entity.type
_entity.pdbx_description
1 polymer ?
#
loop_
_entity_poly.entity_id
_entity_poly.type
_entity_poly.pdbx_seq_one_letter_code
_entity_poly.pdbx_strand_id
1 'polypeptide(L)'
;MESNYDSLPSGIKESFKKYFGIIDRMQNENYAMLYKKNENDCKKHNTIKSRIPIFKQPVLTKQFVDRLKINFVSLETVGVCEKTLIGFVQTIPIPPFDQNKVTIRASWDNWVSYKDIEARKISHASPHESLYVKQFSNPSFQNYDFSLEFDANNDSMIFFAIRYTNGVKEYWDNNNFHNYCIY
;
A
#
# COMPACT_ATOMS: atom_id res chain seq x y z
N MET A 1 1.42 -0.38 -30.11
CA MET A 1 2.17 0.40 -29.11
C MET A 1 3.04 -0.59 -28.36
N GLU A 2 4.34 -0.62 -28.65
CA GLU A 2 5.28 -1.44 -27.89
C GLU A 2 5.31 -0.95 -26.44
N SER A 3 5.28 -1.90 -25.51
CA SER A 3 5.35 -1.58 -24.09
C SER A 3 6.75 -1.03 -23.78
N ASN A 4 6.86 -0.06 -22.86
CA ASN A 4 8.15 0.46 -22.40
C ASN A 4 9.05 -0.62 -21.75
N TYR A 5 8.57 -1.86 -21.59
CA TYR A 5 9.35 -3.01 -21.17
C TYR A 5 10.20 -3.57 -22.31
N ASP A 6 9.70 -3.53 -23.55
CA ASP A 6 10.37 -4.11 -24.72
C ASP A 6 11.56 -3.27 -25.20
N SER A 7 11.63 -2.00 -24.79
CA SER A 7 12.77 -1.10 -25.04
C SER A 7 13.89 -1.20 -24.00
N LEU A 8 13.73 -2.00 -22.93
CA LEU A 8 14.76 -2.13 -21.89
C LEU A 8 15.95 -3.00 -22.34
N PRO A 9 17.19 -2.67 -21.91
CA PRO A 9 18.37 -3.49 -22.10
C PRO A 9 18.16 -4.93 -21.59
N SER A 10 18.73 -5.92 -22.29
CA SER A 10 18.56 -7.36 -22.01
C SER A 10 18.91 -7.74 -20.57
N GLY A 11 19.99 -7.20 -20.00
CA GLY A 11 20.38 -7.43 -18.61
C GLY A 11 19.38 -6.90 -17.57
N ILE A 12 18.64 -5.84 -17.91
CA ILE A 12 17.58 -5.29 -17.05
C ILE A 12 16.34 -6.19 -17.09
N LYS A 13 15.95 -6.69 -18.27
CA LYS A 13 14.86 -7.65 -18.45
C LYS A 13 15.10 -8.97 -17.70
N GLU A 14 16.35 -9.42 -17.67
CA GLU A 14 16.74 -10.67 -16.98
C GLU A 14 16.71 -10.53 -15.45
N SER A 15 17.14 -9.38 -14.93
CA SER A 15 16.95 -8.99 -13.52
C SER A 15 15.47 -8.89 -13.14
N PHE A 16 14.61 -8.35 -14.02
CA PHE A 16 13.16 -8.33 -13.79
C PHE A 16 12.57 -9.75 -13.76
N LYS A 17 12.91 -10.63 -14.71
CA LYS A 17 12.42 -12.03 -14.71
C LYS A 17 12.84 -12.79 -13.44
N LYS A 18 14.07 -12.59 -12.97
CA LYS A 18 14.57 -13.19 -11.72
C LYS A 18 13.86 -12.61 -10.49
N TYR A 19 13.61 -11.31 -10.47
CA TYR A 19 12.86 -10.60 -9.43
C TYR A 19 11.41 -11.10 -9.32
N PHE A 20 10.70 -11.23 -10.45
CA PHE A 20 9.32 -11.73 -10.46
C PHE A 20 9.21 -13.22 -10.10
N GLY A 21 10.18 -14.06 -10.50
CA GLY A 21 10.22 -15.47 -10.11
C GLY A 21 10.49 -15.73 -8.62
N ILE A 22 11.18 -14.79 -7.95
CA ILE A 22 11.40 -14.81 -6.49
C ILE A 22 10.15 -14.29 -5.76
N ILE A 23 9.53 -13.22 -6.27
CA ILE A 23 8.28 -12.67 -5.75
C ILE A 23 7.17 -13.73 -5.72
N ASP A 24 6.98 -14.49 -6.80
CA ASP A 24 5.93 -15.53 -6.89
C ASP A 24 6.10 -16.67 -5.86
N ARG A 25 7.35 -17.03 -5.52
CA ARG A 25 7.66 -18.02 -4.47
C ARG A 25 7.55 -17.46 -3.05
N MET A 26 7.93 -16.20 -2.84
CA MET A 26 7.94 -15.57 -1.52
C MET A 26 6.58 -14.98 -1.11
N GLN A 27 5.70 -14.70 -2.07
CA GLN A 27 4.35 -14.16 -1.84
C GLN A 27 3.41 -15.14 -1.14
N ASN A 28 3.63 -16.46 -1.23
CA ASN A 28 2.70 -17.45 -0.67
C ASN A 28 2.94 -17.81 0.81
N GLU A 29 4.16 -17.73 1.32
CA GLU A 29 4.46 -18.27 2.66
C GLU A 29 4.52 -17.16 3.74
N ASN A 30 5.22 -16.06 3.49
CA ASN A 30 5.43 -15.02 4.50
C ASN A 30 4.24 -14.08 4.68
N TYR A 31 3.56 -13.69 3.59
CA TYR A 31 2.33 -12.89 3.72
C TYR A 31 1.20 -13.71 4.31
N ALA A 32 1.00 -14.96 3.89
CA ALA A 32 -0.01 -15.82 4.50
C ALA A 32 0.23 -16.02 6.00
N MET A 33 1.48 -16.10 6.45
CA MET A 33 1.82 -16.14 7.88
C MET A 33 1.60 -14.80 8.60
N LEU A 34 1.94 -13.66 8.00
CA LEU A 34 1.67 -12.34 8.59
C LEU A 34 0.17 -12.05 8.68
N TYR A 35 -0.59 -12.35 7.61
CA TYR A 35 -2.04 -12.28 7.58
C TYR A 35 -2.65 -13.24 8.62
N LYS A 36 -2.21 -14.51 8.69
CA LYS A 36 -2.71 -15.45 9.70
C LYS A 36 -2.35 -15.04 11.13
N LYS A 37 -1.16 -14.46 11.36
CA LYS A 37 -0.76 -13.97 12.68
C LYS A 37 -1.63 -12.79 13.09
N ASN A 38 -1.80 -11.80 12.22
CA ASN A 38 -2.66 -10.65 12.45
C ASN A 38 -4.13 -11.08 12.62
N GLU A 39 -4.59 -12.04 11.83
CA GLU A 39 -5.93 -12.64 11.94
C GLU A 39 -6.10 -13.37 13.27
N ASN A 40 -5.11 -14.12 13.73
CA ASN A 40 -5.15 -14.82 15.01
C ASN A 40 -5.10 -13.85 16.21
N ASP A 41 -4.35 -12.76 16.11
CA ASP A 41 -4.33 -11.72 17.14
C ASP A 41 -5.65 -10.92 17.15
N CYS A 42 -6.26 -10.64 15.99
CA CYS A 42 -7.61 -10.06 15.90
C CYS A 42 -8.70 -11.02 16.44
N LYS A 43 -8.59 -12.33 16.16
CA LYS A 43 -9.55 -13.36 16.64
C LYS A 43 -9.54 -13.56 18.15
N LYS A 44 -8.46 -13.19 18.86
CA LYS A 44 -8.43 -13.23 20.34
C LYS A 44 -9.35 -12.19 20.98
N HIS A 45 -9.74 -11.14 20.25
CA HIS A 45 -10.66 -10.08 20.70
C HIS A 45 -12.08 -10.32 20.13
N ASN A 46 -12.70 -11.41 20.58
CA ASN A 46 -13.85 -12.06 19.93
C ASN A 46 -15.24 -11.42 20.21
N THR A 47 -15.37 -10.08 20.15
CA THR A 47 -16.66 -9.40 20.40
C THR A 47 -16.99 -8.23 19.46
N ILE A 48 -16.12 -7.88 18.51
CA ILE A 48 -16.34 -6.73 17.62
C ILE A 48 -16.58 -7.21 16.18
N LYS A 49 -17.62 -6.67 15.54
CA LYS A 49 -17.90 -6.85 14.10
C LYS A 49 -16.68 -6.35 13.32
N SER A 50 -15.88 -7.29 12.79
CA SER A 50 -14.63 -6.95 12.11
C SER A 50 -14.90 -6.51 10.68
N ARG A 51 -14.44 -5.29 10.33
CA ARG A 51 -14.53 -4.76 8.97
C ARG A 51 -13.46 -5.38 8.06
N ILE A 52 -13.75 -5.52 6.77
CA ILE A 52 -12.85 -6.14 5.79
C ILE A 52 -12.63 -5.28 4.53
N PRO A 53 -11.46 -5.39 3.88
CA PRO A 53 -11.25 -4.78 2.56
C PRO A 53 -12.11 -5.43 1.48
N ILE A 54 -12.87 -4.63 0.72
CA ILE A 54 -13.64 -5.08 -0.45
C ILE A 54 -12.83 -4.88 -1.73
N PHE A 55 -11.59 -5.34 -1.73
CA PHE A 55 -10.71 -5.31 -2.90
C PHE A 55 -9.58 -6.31 -2.74
N LYS A 56 -8.97 -6.71 -3.87
CA LYS A 56 -7.77 -7.52 -3.84
C LYS A 56 -6.58 -6.67 -3.40
N GLN A 57 -5.85 -7.16 -2.40
CA GLN A 57 -4.63 -6.52 -1.90
C GLN A 57 -3.68 -6.21 -3.07
N PRO A 58 -3.31 -4.94 -3.31
CA PRO A 58 -2.61 -4.55 -4.52
C PRO A 58 -1.32 -5.32 -4.76
N VAL A 59 -0.51 -5.57 -3.74
CA VAL A 59 0.74 -6.35 -3.85
C VAL A 59 0.54 -7.77 -4.43
N LEU A 60 -0.67 -8.33 -4.32
CA LEU A 60 -1.04 -9.64 -4.87
C LEU A 60 -1.61 -9.55 -6.30
N THR A 61 -1.65 -8.36 -6.88
CA THR A 61 -2.13 -8.11 -8.24
C THR A 61 -0.96 -7.97 -9.20
N LYS A 62 -1.16 -8.41 -10.45
CA LYS A 62 -0.14 -8.25 -11.50
C LYS A 62 0.10 -6.79 -11.87
N GLN A 63 -0.89 -5.91 -11.62
CA GLN A 63 -0.81 -4.49 -11.97
C GLN A 63 -0.09 -3.63 -10.93
N PHE A 64 0.33 -4.17 -9.77
CA PHE A 64 0.93 -3.38 -8.69
C PHE A 64 2.10 -2.52 -9.16
N VAL A 65 3.08 -3.16 -9.82
CA VAL A 65 4.30 -2.48 -10.29
C VAL A 65 3.98 -1.45 -11.36
N ASP A 66 3.05 -1.75 -12.27
CA ASP A 66 2.66 -0.82 -13.32
C ASP A 66 1.96 0.41 -12.75
N ARG A 67 1.05 0.21 -11.79
CA ARG A 67 0.39 1.30 -11.07
C ARG A 67 1.38 2.16 -10.30
N LEU A 68 2.32 1.55 -9.59
CA LEU A 68 3.37 2.27 -8.88
C LEU A 68 4.23 3.11 -9.84
N LYS A 69 4.54 2.61 -11.04
CA LYS A 69 5.30 3.36 -12.05
C LYS A 69 4.51 4.50 -12.68
N ILE A 70 3.21 4.31 -12.93
CA ILE A 70 2.36 5.32 -13.56
C ILE A 70 2.00 6.43 -12.56
N ASN A 71 1.63 6.04 -11.34
CA ASN A 71 1.13 6.96 -10.32
C ASN A 71 2.22 7.43 -9.36
N PHE A 72 3.45 6.91 -9.41
CA PHE A 72 4.53 7.14 -8.44
C PHE A 72 4.20 6.76 -6.99
N VAL A 73 2.99 6.27 -6.73
CA VAL A 73 2.50 5.78 -5.46
C VAL A 73 1.53 4.63 -5.69
N SER A 74 1.56 3.62 -4.83
CA SER A 74 0.54 2.58 -4.77
C SER A 74 0.36 2.13 -3.32
N LEU A 75 -0.89 1.85 -2.92
CA LEU A 75 -1.11 1.01 -1.74
C LEU A 75 -0.41 -0.33 -1.99
N GLU A 76 0.34 -0.83 -1.02
CA GLU A 76 0.92 -2.17 -1.06
C GLU A 76 -0.09 -3.17 -0.49
N THR A 77 -0.52 -2.93 0.75
CA THR A 77 -1.47 -3.76 1.49
C THR A 77 -2.18 -2.95 2.58
N VAL A 78 -3.36 -3.40 3.00
CA VAL A 78 -4.09 -2.88 4.15
C VAL A 78 -4.71 -4.00 4.97
N GLY A 79 -4.78 -3.82 6.29
CA GLY A 79 -5.50 -4.68 7.22
C GLY A 79 -6.33 -3.86 8.21
N VAL A 80 -7.33 -4.50 8.80
CA VAL A 80 -8.14 -3.92 9.87
C VAL A 80 -7.81 -4.65 11.16
N CYS A 81 -7.52 -3.89 12.22
CA CYS A 81 -7.32 -4.38 13.57
C CYS A 81 -8.26 -3.59 14.50
N GLU A 82 -9.29 -4.25 15.02
CA GLU A 82 -10.34 -3.63 15.83
C GLU A 82 -10.95 -2.39 15.15
N LYS A 83 -10.63 -1.19 15.64
CA LYS A 83 -11.12 0.11 15.18
C LYS A 83 -10.09 0.90 14.36
N THR A 84 -9.06 0.23 13.87
CA THR A 84 -7.93 0.86 13.19
C THR A 84 -7.64 0.17 11.86
N LEU A 85 -7.61 0.96 10.80
CA LEU A 85 -7.12 0.57 9.49
C LEU A 85 -5.61 0.81 9.43
N ILE A 86 -4.83 -0.25 9.24
CA ILE A 86 -3.37 -0.20 9.15
C ILE A 86 -2.96 -0.53 7.73
N GLY A 87 -2.21 0.34 7.07
CA GLY A 87 -1.78 0.12 5.70
C GLY A 87 -0.35 0.51 5.43
N PHE A 88 0.17 -0.07 4.34
CA PHE A 88 1.50 0.15 3.82
C PHE A 88 1.41 0.68 2.41
N VAL A 89 2.21 1.69 2.11
CA VAL A 89 2.25 2.39 0.83
C VAL A 89 3.68 2.39 0.32
N GLN A 90 3.83 2.16 -0.98
CA GLN A 90 5.11 2.28 -1.66
C GLN A 90 5.06 3.46 -2.64
N THR A 91 6.16 4.21 -2.72
CA THR A 91 6.34 5.32 -3.66
C THR A 91 7.64 5.19 -4.44
N ILE A 92 7.70 5.83 -5.59
CA ILE A 92 8.95 6.17 -6.29
C ILE A 92 9.29 7.61 -5.90
N PRO A 93 10.36 7.86 -5.10
CA PRO A 93 10.79 9.20 -4.74
C PRO A 93 10.99 10.10 -5.96
N ILE A 94 10.48 11.34 -5.90
CA ILE A 94 10.64 12.34 -6.96
C ILE A 94 11.28 13.62 -6.40
N PRO A 95 12.19 14.30 -7.14
CA PRO A 95 12.74 15.57 -6.68
C PRO A 95 11.68 16.67 -6.55
N PRO A 96 11.75 17.58 -5.56
CA PRO A 96 12.73 17.61 -4.47
C PRO A 96 12.41 16.58 -3.37
N PHE A 97 13.38 15.68 -3.08
CA PHE A 97 13.15 14.46 -2.29
C PHE A 97 12.75 14.70 -0.83
N ASP A 98 13.14 15.83 -0.26
CA ASP A 98 12.84 16.27 1.10
C ASP A 98 11.39 16.73 1.28
N GLN A 99 10.71 17.11 0.19
CA GLN A 99 9.32 17.55 0.20
C GLN A 99 8.32 16.42 -0.06
N ASN A 100 8.81 15.19 -0.15
CA ASN A 100 8.00 14.02 -0.49
C ASN A 100 7.10 13.63 0.68
N LYS A 101 5.79 13.73 0.49
CA LYS A 101 4.76 13.42 1.49
C LYS A 101 3.69 12.50 0.94
N VAL A 102 3.24 11.58 1.78
CA VAL A 102 2.12 10.69 1.49
C VAL A 102 0.98 11.04 2.45
N THR A 103 -0.23 11.22 1.91
CA THR A 103 -1.45 11.49 2.67
C THR A 103 -2.51 10.47 2.29
N ILE A 104 -3.18 9.88 3.27
CA ILE A 104 -4.34 9.03 3.07
C ILE A 104 -5.55 9.94 3.24
N ARG A 105 -6.36 10.07 2.19
CA ARG A 105 -7.63 10.78 2.26
C ARG A 105 -8.74 9.76 2.40
N ALA A 106 -9.49 9.83 3.50
CA ALA A 106 -10.59 8.94 3.80
C ALA A 106 -11.92 9.68 3.90
N SER A 107 -13.02 9.03 3.55
CA SER A 107 -14.39 9.53 3.62
C SER A 107 -15.34 8.41 4.06
N TRP A 108 -16.42 8.81 4.73
CA TRP A 108 -17.51 7.93 5.18
C TRP A 108 -18.86 8.28 4.52
N ASP A 109 -18.88 9.27 3.64
CA ASP A 109 -20.08 9.91 3.11
C ASP A 109 -19.99 10.14 1.59
N ASN A 110 -19.35 9.21 0.86
CA ASN A 110 -19.14 9.30 -0.59
C ASN A 110 -18.41 10.58 -1.02
N TRP A 111 -17.38 10.99 -0.29
CA TRP A 111 -16.53 12.14 -0.57
C TRP A 111 -17.21 13.51 -0.42
N VAL A 112 -18.36 13.59 0.25
CA VAL A 112 -18.96 14.89 0.64
C VAL A 112 -18.06 15.60 1.65
N SER A 113 -17.49 14.84 2.59
CA SER A 113 -16.43 15.27 3.50
C SER A 113 -15.27 14.27 3.50
N TYR A 114 -14.10 14.73 3.94
CA TYR A 114 -12.93 13.88 4.02
C TYR A 114 -12.02 14.23 5.20
N LYS A 115 -11.26 13.23 5.63
CA LYS A 115 -10.18 13.33 6.62
C LYS A 115 -8.87 12.95 5.95
N ASP A 116 -7.89 13.83 6.05
CA ASP A 116 -6.52 13.58 5.59
C ASP A 116 -5.65 13.10 6.77
N ILE A 117 -4.88 12.04 6.55
CA ILE A 117 -3.91 11.48 7.50
C ILE A 117 -2.55 11.40 6.83
N GLU A 118 -1.53 12.01 7.41
CA GLU A 118 -0.17 11.89 6.89
C GLU A 118 0.40 10.50 7.21
N ALA A 119 0.92 9.81 6.19
CA ALA A 119 1.59 8.54 6.37
C ALA A 119 3.03 8.77 6.82
N ARG A 120 3.52 7.89 7.68
CA ARG A 120 4.87 7.96 8.24
C ARG A 120 5.85 7.30 7.28
N LYS A 121 6.91 8.01 6.93
CA LYS A 121 8.04 7.45 6.17
C LYS A 121 8.77 6.40 7.00
N ILE A 122 8.91 5.18 6.48
CA ILE A 122 9.66 4.10 7.15
C ILE A 122 11.15 4.27 6.82
N SER A 123 11.99 4.45 7.83
CA SER A 123 13.44 4.45 7.68
C SER A 123 14.01 3.04 7.91
N HIS A 124 15.13 2.73 7.25
CA HIS A 124 15.87 1.46 7.36
C HIS A 124 16.38 1.12 8.78
N ALA A 125 16.15 1.99 9.77
CA ALA A 125 16.59 1.81 11.14
C ALA A 125 15.47 1.36 12.10
N SER A 126 14.24 1.17 11.62
CA SER A 126 13.16 0.73 12.51
C SER A 126 13.24 -0.79 12.77
N PRO A 127 13.02 -1.29 14.01
CA PRO A 127 12.91 -2.73 14.29
C PRO A 127 11.73 -3.39 13.57
N HIS A 128 10.79 -2.58 13.09
CA HIS A 128 9.67 -2.92 12.22
C HIS A 128 10.01 -2.73 10.73
N GLU A 129 11.29 -2.79 10.34
CA GLU A 129 11.63 -3.12 8.96
C GLU A 129 10.93 -4.45 8.66
N SER A 130 9.84 -4.39 7.89
CA SER A 130 9.21 -5.62 7.42
C SER A 130 10.30 -6.41 6.70
N LEU A 131 10.29 -7.74 6.82
CA LEU A 131 11.22 -8.60 6.09
C LEU A 131 11.21 -8.32 4.57
N TYR A 132 10.12 -7.68 4.09
CA TYR A 132 9.97 -7.10 2.76
C TYR A 132 10.94 -5.94 2.46
N VAL A 133 11.18 -5.03 3.41
CA VAL A 133 12.13 -3.91 3.27
C VAL A 133 13.56 -4.41 3.09
N LYS A 134 13.97 -5.48 3.79
CA LYS A 134 15.32 -6.05 3.69
C LYS A 134 15.60 -6.82 2.40
N GLN A 135 14.58 -7.36 1.75
CA GLN A 135 14.74 -8.20 0.56
C GLN A 135 14.45 -7.45 -0.75
N PHE A 136 13.66 -6.38 -0.68
CA PHE A 136 13.17 -5.62 -1.83
C PHE A 136 13.49 -4.12 -1.77
N SER A 137 14.46 -3.72 -0.95
CA SER A 137 15.12 -2.41 -1.04
C SER A 137 15.90 -2.32 -2.36
N ASN A 138 15.17 -2.30 -3.47
CA ASN A 138 15.63 -1.63 -4.66
C ASN A 138 15.78 -0.16 -4.23
N PRO A 139 16.96 0.46 -4.33
CA PRO A 139 17.21 1.83 -3.85
C PRO A 139 16.35 2.91 -4.53
N SER A 140 15.41 2.50 -5.39
CA SER A 140 14.49 3.34 -6.16
C SER A 140 13.09 3.52 -5.52
N PHE A 141 12.77 2.83 -4.42
CA PHE A 141 11.45 2.91 -3.77
C PHE A 141 11.53 3.39 -2.32
N GLN A 142 10.47 4.04 -1.84
CA GLN A 142 10.31 4.46 -0.46
C GLN A 142 8.99 3.91 0.11
N ASN A 143 9.05 3.38 1.33
CA ASN A 143 7.90 2.80 2.01
C ASN A 143 7.35 3.75 3.09
N TYR A 144 6.04 3.70 3.28
CA TYR A 144 5.30 4.45 4.28
C TYR A 144 4.29 3.54 4.97
N ASP A 145 4.01 3.80 6.25
CA ASP A 145 2.89 3.22 6.99
C ASP A 145 1.89 4.28 7.42
N PHE A 146 0.63 3.88 7.55
CA PHE A 146 -0.40 4.72 8.13
C PHE A 146 -1.33 3.93 9.04
N SER A 147 -1.95 4.64 9.97
CA SER A 147 -3.03 4.16 10.83
C SER A 147 -4.19 5.15 10.77
N LEU A 148 -5.39 4.66 10.44
CA LEU A 148 -6.63 5.42 10.43
C LEU A 148 -7.59 4.82 11.46
N GLU A 149 -7.84 5.54 12.53
CA GLU A 149 -8.87 5.19 13.50
C GLU A 149 -10.26 5.52 12.95
N PHE A 150 -11.22 4.62 13.18
CA PHE A 150 -12.62 4.77 12.81
C PHE A 150 -13.55 4.33 13.96
N ASP A 151 -14.81 4.74 13.91
CA ASP A 151 -15.81 4.25 14.86
C ASP A 151 -16.31 2.86 14.44
N ALA A 152 -15.98 1.85 15.24
CA ALA A 152 -16.38 0.47 15.00
C ALA A 152 -17.90 0.24 15.14
N ASN A 153 -18.62 1.15 15.80
CA ASN A 153 -20.08 1.08 15.94
C ASN A 153 -20.83 1.70 14.76
N ASN A 154 -20.12 2.40 13.87
CA ASN A 154 -20.69 2.92 12.64
C ASN A 154 -20.69 1.78 11.60
N ASP A 155 -21.76 1.61 10.83
CA ASP A 155 -21.85 0.63 9.74
C ASP A 155 -21.54 1.23 8.35
N SER A 156 -21.17 2.51 8.29
CA SER A 156 -20.84 3.21 7.04
C SER A 156 -19.54 2.69 6.44
N MET A 157 -19.52 2.49 5.12
CA MET A 157 -18.31 2.16 4.36
C MET A 157 -17.24 3.24 4.53
N ILE A 158 -15.98 2.81 4.59
CA ILE A 158 -14.83 3.73 4.53
C ILE A 158 -14.27 3.69 3.12
N PHE A 159 -14.30 4.83 2.44
CA PHE A 159 -13.60 5.02 1.18
C PHE A 159 -12.29 5.73 1.43
N PHE A 160 -11.21 5.31 0.79
CA PHE A 160 -9.95 6.05 0.84
C PHE A 160 -9.16 6.00 -0.46
N ALA A 161 -8.30 7.00 -0.63
CA ALA A 161 -7.33 7.11 -1.70
C ALA A 161 -6.00 7.64 -1.14
N ILE A 162 -4.91 7.37 -1.85
CA ILE A 162 -3.58 7.79 -1.43
C ILE A 162 -3.13 8.94 -2.31
N ARG A 163 -2.74 10.03 -1.68
CA ARG A 163 -2.09 11.17 -2.30
C ARG A 163 -0.60 11.12 -2.03
N TYR A 164 0.18 11.38 -3.06
CA TYR A 164 1.62 11.55 -2.98
C TYR A 164 2.03 12.86 -3.61
N THR A 165 2.87 13.65 -2.94
CA THR A 165 3.29 14.96 -3.43
C THR A 165 4.76 15.23 -3.12
N ASN A 166 5.38 16.08 -3.93
CA ASN A 166 6.70 16.67 -3.69
C ASN A 166 6.63 18.19 -3.43
N GLY A 167 5.46 18.70 -3.04
CA GLY A 167 5.21 20.14 -2.86
C GLY A 167 4.88 20.91 -4.13
N VAL A 168 5.15 20.33 -5.31
CA VAL A 168 4.89 20.99 -6.62
C VAL A 168 3.81 20.25 -7.41
N LYS A 169 3.86 18.92 -7.42
CA LYS A 169 2.91 18.05 -8.10
C LYS A 169 2.28 17.09 -7.12
N GLU A 170 1.07 16.68 -7.45
CA GLU A 170 0.35 15.63 -6.74
C GLU A 170 0.09 14.46 -7.66
N TYR A 171 0.16 13.27 -7.09
CA TYR A 171 -0.12 12.01 -7.72
C TYR A 171 -1.10 11.25 -6.83
N TRP A 172 -2.00 10.51 -7.45
CA TRP A 172 -3.09 9.86 -6.76
C TRP A 172 -3.13 8.39 -7.10
N ASP A 173 -3.22 7.58 -6.05
CA ASP A 173 -3.65 6.21 -6.15
C ASP A 173 -5.07 6.06 -5.58
N ASN A 174 -6.05 6.05 -6.48
CA ASN A 174 -7.47 5.90 -6.20
C ASN A 174 -8.01 4.56 -6.72
N ASN A 175 -7.17 3.52 -6.78
CA ASN A 175 -7.56 2.19 -7.24
C ASN A 175 -8.24 2.21 -8.63
N ASN A 176 -7.63 2.90 -9.60
CA ASN A 176 -8.17 3.08 -10.96
C ASN A 176 -9.61 3.63 -10.94
N PHE A 177 -9.83 4.74 -10.24
CA PHE A 177 -11.14 5.43 -10.08
C PHE A 177 -12.20 4.69 -9.25
N HIS A 178 -11.90 3.51 -8.68
CA HIS A 178 -12.85 2.79 -7.83
C HIS A 178 -12.73 3.17 -6.35
N ASN A 179 -11.62 3.81 -5.96
CA ASN A 179 -11.17 3.99 -4.58
C ASN A 179 -10.96 2.67 -3.84
N TYR A 180 -10.34 2.74 -2.67
CA TYR A 180 -10.27 1.63 -1.74
C TYR A 180 -11.47 1.65 -0.80
N CYS A 181 -12.09 0.50 -0.56
CA CYS A 181 -13.30 0.38 0.25
C CYS A 181 -13.11 -0.64 1.39
N ILE A 182 -13.50 -0.25 2.60
CA ILE A 182 -13.57 -1.09 3.80
C ILE A 182 -15.02 -1.13 4.30
N TYR A 183 -15.53 -2.33 4.59
CA TYR A 183 -16.89 -2.54 5.10
C TYR A 183 -16.89 -3.47 6.31
#